data_AF-A0A435E6P2-F1
#
_entry.id   AF-A0A435E6P2-F1
#
_cell.length_a   1.000
_cell.length_b   1.000
_cell.length_c   1.000
_cell.angle_alpha   90.00
_cell.angle_beta   90.00
_cell.angle_gamma   90.00
#
_symmetry.space_group_name_H-M   'P 1'
#
loop_
_entity.id
_entity.type
_entity.pdbx_description
1 polymer ?
#
loop_
_entity_poly.entity_id
_entity_poly.type
_entity_poly.pdbx_seq_one_letter_code
_entity_poly.pdbx_strand_id
1 'polypeptide(L)'
;FQDYALFPHLNVLDNVAYGLMVKGVGKAERLKAAEEALSLVRLPGYGARRPGQLSGGQRQRVALARALVNQPKVLLLDEPLGALDLKLRENMQEELKSLQKALGITFVFVTHDQGEALSMADRVAVFNDGRIMQVGTPEDIYQRPNTRFVADFVGSSNVLPPDFVQRYSGQHRWGSLRPESIRVSSATSGDGVAARLVGTNYLGATTRLALDAEGLRLHAVVPAGTALPAEGEAVTLTFNRDSLHLMDEPA
;
A
#
# COMPACT_ATOMS: atom_id res chain seq x y z
N PHE A 1 3.83 -15.33 -6.47
CA PHE A 1 5.13 -15.71 -7.04
C PHE A 1 5.55 -14.64 -8.02
N GLN A 2 6.73 -14.06 -7.78
CA GLN A 2 7.31 -12.99 -8.59
C GLN A 2 7.49 -13.39 -10.08
N ASP A 3 7.76 -14.67 -10.38
CA ASP A 3 7.97 -15.16 -11.76
C ASP A 3 6.71 -15.67 -12.49
N TYR A 4 5.50 -15.48 -11.92
CA TYR A 4 4.20 -16.00 -12.42
C TYR A 4 4.12 -17.54 -12.57
N ALA A 5 5.25 -18.23 -12.46
CA ALA A 5 5.45 -19.68 -12.53
C ALA A 5 4.74 -20.35 -13.73
N LEU A 6 4.59 -19.67 -14.86
CA LEU A 6 3.95 -20.22 -16.06
C LEU A 6 4.89 -21.21 -16.75
N PHE A 7 4.35 -22.32 -17.24
CA PHE A 7 5.12 -23.32 -17.98
C PHE A 7 5.40 -22.78 -19.40
N PRO A 8 6.67 -22.50 -19.76
CA PRO A 8 7.00 -21.81 -21.01
C PRO A 8 6.75 -22.68 -22.25
N HIS A 9 6.72 -24.00 -22.08
CA HIS A 9 6.51 -24.99 -23.14
C HIS A 9 5.03 -25.29 -23.40
N LEU A 10 4.11 -24.82 -22.54
CA LEU A 10 2.66 -24.97 -22.71
C LEU A 10 2.06 -23.67 -23.28
N ASN A 11 0.96 -23.78 -24.02
CA ASN A 11 0.16 -22.60 -24.36
C ASN A 11 -0.60 -22.10 -23.11
N VAL A 12 -1.28 -20.96 -23.24
CA VAL A 12 -2.03 -20.33 -22.15
C VAL A 12 -3.17 -21.21 -21.66
N LEU A 13 -3.92 -21.84 -22.57
CA LEU A 13 -5.05 -22.69 -22.22
C LEU A 13 -4.61 -23.92 -21.40
N ASP A 14 -3.54 -24.58 -21.83
CA ASP A 14 -2.95 -25.73 -21.14
C ASP A 14 -2.30 -25.34 -19.82
N ASN A 15 -1.70 -24.15 -19.73
CA ASN A 15 -1.21 -23.59 -18.46
C ASN A 15 -2.33 -23.50 -17.43
N VAL A 16 -3.48 -22.95 -17.81
CA VAL A 16 -4.64 -22.81 -16.93
C VAL A 16 -5.24 -24.18 -16.61
N ALA A 17 -5.44 -25.04 -17.62
CA ALA A 17 -6.05 -26.37 -17.43
C ALA A 17 -5.16 -27.36 -16.64
N TYR A 18 -3.87 -27.07 -16.43
CA TYR A 18 -2.90 -27.99 -15.83
C TYR A 18 -3.34 -28.54 -14.47
N GLY A 19 -3.85 -27.69 -13.57
CA GLY A 19 -4.27 -28.14 -12.23
C GLY A 19 -5.42 -29.16 -12.27
N LEU A 20 -6.36 -28.97 -13.19
CA LEU A 20 -7.46 -29.89 -13.42
C LEU A 20 -7.00 -31.18 -14.10
N MET A 21 -6.01 -31.11 -15.01
CA MET A 21 -5.38 -32.29 -15.59
C MET A 21 -4.76 -33.19 -14.52
N VAL A 22 -4.03 -32.62 -13.57
CA VAL A 22 -3.42 -33.39 -12.45
C VAL A 22 -4.48 -34.04 -11.57
N LYS A 23 -5.64 -33.39 -11.40
CA LYS A 23 -6.81 -33.96 -10.69
C LYS A 23 -7.56 -35.04 -11.48
N GLY A 24 -7.15 -35.36 -12.71
CA GLY A 24 -7.79 -36.37 -13.54
C GLY A 24 -9.08 -35.91 -14.24
N VAL A 25 -9.36 -34.60 -14.28
CA VAL A 25 -10.53 -34.06 -14.98
C VAL A 25 -10.40 -34.30 -16.48
N GLY A 26 -11.50 -34.73 -17.12
CA GLY A 26 -11.55 -35.04 -18.54
C GLY A 26 -11.13 -33.86 -19.42
N LYS A 27 -10.51 -34.16 -20.58
CA LYS A 27 -9.94 -33.13 -21.46
C LYS A 27 -10.95 -32.06 -21.89
N ALA A 28 -12.17 -32.45 -22.26
CA ALA A 28 -13.20 -31.50 -22.69
C ALA A 28 -13.62 -30.56 -21.54
N GLU A 29 -13.86 -31.11 -20.36
CA GLU A 29 -14.30 -30.37 -19.18
C GLU A 29 -13.23 -29.40 -18.67
N ARG A 30 -11.97 -29.84 -18.57
CA ARG A 30 -10.88 -28.98 -18.09
C ARG A 30 -10.56 -27.82 -19.04
N LEU A 31 -10.67 -28.03 -20.36
CA LEU A 31 -10.44 -26.98 -21.35
C LEU A 31 -11.57 -25.94 -21.30
N LYS A 32 -12.81 -26.39 -21.16
CA LYS A 32 -13.96 -25.50 -20.95
C LYS A 32 -13.78 -24.65 -19.69
N ALA A 33 -13.45 -25.27 -18.56
CA ALA A 33 -13.19 -24.54 -17.31
C ALA A 33 -12.01 -23.55 -17.44
N ALA A 34 -10.98 -23.90 -18.21
CA ALA A 34 -9.86 -23.01 -18.47
C ALA A 34 -10.26 -21.79 -19.33
N GLU A 35 -11.12 -21.95 -20.33
CA GLU A 35 -11.67 -20.84 -21.12
C GLU A 35 -12.56 -19.91 -20.28
N GLU A 36 -13.39 -20.48 -19.40
CA GLU A 36 -14.19 -19.72 -18.43
C GLU A 36 -13.28 -18.92 -17.48
N ALA A 37 -12.23 -19.54 -16.94
CA ALA A 37 -11.25 -18.87 -16.08
C ALA A 37 -10.50 -17.74 -16.82
N LEU A 38 -10.14 -17.93 -18.10
CA LEU A 38 -9.54 -16.89 -18.93
C LEU A 38 -10.51 -15.72 -19.18
N SER A 39 -11.80 -16.01 -19.30
CA SER A 39 -12.84 -14.99 -19.46
C SER A 39 -12.99 -14.14 -18.18
N LEU A 40 -12.90 -14.76 -16.99
CA LEU A 40 -12.93 -14.05 -15.70
C LEU A 40 -11.79 -13.04 -15.56
N VAL A 41 -10.60 -13.36 -16.09
CA VAL A 41 -9.44 -12.46 -16.06
C VAL A 41 -9.31 -11.57 -17.32
N ARG A 42 -10.41 -11.42 -18.09
CA ARG A 42 -10.48 -10.58 -19.29
C ARG A 42 -9.46 -10.96 -20.38
N LEU A 43 -9.21 -12.25 -20.59
CA LEU A 43 -8.35 -12.78 -21.66
C LEU A 43 -9.06 -13.80 -22.59
N PRO A 44 -10.29 -13.57 -23.05
CA PRO A 44 -10.93 -14.48 -24.01
C PRO A 44 -10.12 -14.54 -25.31
N GLY A 45 -9.99 -15.74 -25.90
CA GLY A 45 -9.26 -15.95 -27.16
C GLY A 45 -7.73 -15.98 -27.04
N TYR A 46 -7.16 -15.84 -25.85
CA TYR A 46 -5.70 -15.88 -25.66
C TYR A 46 -5.13 -17.30 -25.53
N GLY A 47 -5.99 -18.32 -25.49
CA GLY A 47 -5.60 -19.71 -25.17
C GLY A 47 -4.48 -20.30 -26.02
N ALA A 48 -4.43 -19.99 -27.31
CA ALA A 48 -3.43 -20.52 -28.24
C ALA A 48 -2.04 -19.87 -28.11
N ARG A 49 -1.94 -18.72 -27.41
CA ARG A 49 -0.66 -18.01 -27.24
C ARG A 49 0.25 -18.77 -26.29
N ARG A 50 1.55 -18.51 -26.40
CA ARG A 50 2.57 -18.94 -25.43
C ARG A 50 2.88 -17.82 -24.43
N PRO A 51 3.35 -18.12 -23.20
CA PRO A 51 3.68 -17.10 -22.20
C PRO A 51 4.63 -15.99 -22.69
N GLY A 52 5.59 -16.32 -23.57
CA GLY A 52 6.52 -15.35 -24.16
C GLY A 52 5.87 -14.34 -25.12
N GLN A 53 4.64 -14.57 -25.56
CA GLN A 53 3.87 -13.67 -26.44
C GLN A 53 2.95 -12.72 -25.65
N LEU A 54 3.03 -12.75 -24.32
CA LEU A 54 2.18 -11.97 -23.43
C LEU A 54 2.96 -10.83 -22.78
N SER A 55 2.29 -9.70 -22.51
CA SER A 55 2.83 -8.66 -21.62
C SER A 55 2.92 -9.14 -20.17
N GLY A 56 3.61 -8.39 -19.29
CA GLY A 56 3.70 -8.72 -17.86
C GLY A 56 2.33 -8.88 -17.19
N GLY A 57 1.44 -7.91 -17.34
CA GLY A 57 0.08 -7.97 -16.79
C GLY A 57 -0.76 -9.09 -17.38
N GLN A 58 -0.57 -9.42 -18.67
CA GLN A 58 -1.24 -10.58 -19.28
C GLN A 58 -0.73 -11.90 -18.68
N ARG A 59 0.58 -12.05 -18.45
CA ARG A 59 1.13 -13.24 -17.78
C ARG A 59 0.57 -13.39 -16.36
N GLN A 60 0.46 -12.28 -15.61
CA GLN A 60 -0.14 -12.28 -14.29
C GLN A 60 -1.61 -12.73 -14.33
N ARG A 61 -2.41 -12.21 -15.26
CA ARG A 61 -3.80 -12.63 -15.46
C ARG A 61 -3.92 -14.12 -15.77
N VAL A 62 -3.04 -14.67 -16.60
CA VAL A 62 -2.98 -16.12 -16.85
C VAL A 62 -2.64 -16.90 -15.58
N ALA A 63 -1.71 -16.41 -14.76
CA ALA A 63 -1.37 -17.03 -13.48
C ALA A 63 -2.56 -17.01 -12.49
N LEU A 64 -3.33 -15.91 -12.45
CA LEU A 64 -4.57 -15.81 -11.68
C LEU A 64 -5.62 -16.80 -12.19
N ALA A 65 -5.86 -16.87 -13.50
CA ALA A 65 -6.79 -17.84 -14.09
C ALA A 65 -6.41 -19.27 -13.72
N ARG A 66 -5.12 -19.60 -13.78
CA ARG A 66 -4.59 -20.91 -13.36
C ARG A 66 -4.83 -21.23 -11.88
N ALA A 67 -4.77 -20.22 -11.01
CA ALA A 67 -5.10 -20.42 -9.59
C ALA A 67 -6.62 -20.61 -9.40
N LEU A 68 -7.43 -19.80 -10.10
CA LEU A 68 -8.88 -19.74 -9.94
C LEU A 68 -9.64 -20.90 -10.57
N VAL A 69 -9.10 -21.52 -11.63
CA VAL A 69 -9.73 -22.67 -12.30
C VAL A 69 -10.00 -23.86 -11.36
N ASN A 70 -9.25 -23.94 -10.26
CA ASN A 70 -9.42 -24.96 -9.23
C ASN A 70 -10.51 -24.63 -8.19
N GLN A 71 -11.17 -23.47 -8.31
CA GLN A 71 -12.17 -22.95 -7.38
C GLN A 71 -11.69 -22.98 -5.92
N PRO A 72 -10.55 -22.35 -5.60
CA PRO A 72 -10.01 -22.40 -4.25
C PRO A 72 -10.87 -21.58 -3.28
N LYS A 73 -10.89 -22.00 -2.00
CA LYS A 73 -11.51 -21.20 -0.92
C LYS A 73 -10.66 -19.98 -0.54
N VAL A 74 -9.34 -20.09 -0.71
CA VAL A 74 -8.34 -19.07 -0.36
C VAL A 74 -7.36 -18.90 -1.51
N LEU A 75 -7.11 -17.65 -1.91
CA LEU A 75 -6.10 -17.28 -2.87
C LEU A 75 -4.95 -16.55 -2.16
N LEU A 76 -3.74 -17.12 -2.25
CA LEU A 76 -2.52 -16.53 -1.71
C LEU A 76 -1.76 -15.82 -2.83
N LEU A 77 -1.46 -14.55 -2.63
CA LEU A 77 -0.79 -13.69 -3.58
C LEU A 77 0.47 -13.12 -2.94
N ASP A 78 1.61 -13.67 -3.35
CA ASP A 78 2.93 -13.24 -2.87
C ASP A 78 3.61 -12.32 -3.89
N GLU A 79 3.72 -11.05 -3.51
CA GLU A 79 4.20 -9.89 -4.28
C GLU A 79 3.75 -9.89 -5.76
N PRO A 80 2.45 -10.04 -6.03
CA PRO A 80 1.98 -10.28 -7.39
C PRO A 80 2.15 -9.07 -8.33
N LEU A 81 2.37 -7.87 -7.78
CA LEU A 81 2.44 -6.60 -8.51
C LEU A 81 3.83 -5.96 -8.56
N GLY A 82 4.81 -6.52 -7.86
CA GLY A 82 6.14 -5.91 -7.70
C GLY A 82 6.91 -5.71 -9.01
N ALA A 83 6.69 -6.59 -10.00
CA ALA A 83 7.38 -6.54 -11.30
C ALA A 83 6.68 -5.65 -12.36
N LEU A 84 5.59 -4.97 -12.02
CA LEU A 84 4.83 -4.14 -12.96
C LEU A 84 5.22 -2.65 -12.86
N ASP A 85 5.09 -1.92 -13.96
CA ASP A 85 5.16 -0.46 -13.95
C ASP A 85 3.97 0.16 -13.19
N LEU A 86 4.10 1.42 -12.77
CA LEU A 86 3.12 2.10 -11.92
C LEU A 86 1.70 2.08 -12.52
N LYS A 87 1.55 2.44 -13.80
CA LYS A 87 0.24 2.53 -14.44
C LYS A 87 -0.41 1.16 -14.56
N LEU A 88 0.36 0.13 -14.94
CA LEU A 88 -0.16 -1.22 -15.04
C LEU A 88 -0.50 -1.79 -13.65
N ARG A 89 0.32 -1.48 -12.64
CA ARG A 89 0.10 -1.85 -11.25
C ARG A 89 -1.23 -1.32 -10.73
N GLU A 90 -1.50 -0.02 -10.85
CA GLU A 90 -2.75 0.60 -10.41
C GLU A 90 -3.98 -0.06 -11.05
N ASN A 91 -3.97 -0.24 -12.37
CA ASN A 91 -5.05 -0.93 -13.08
C ASN A 91 -5.25 -2.37 -12.57
N MET A 92 -4.17 -3.10 -12.30
CA MET A 92 -4.24 -4.46 -11.79
C MET A 92 -4.74 -4.52 -10.34
N GLN A 93 -4.46 -3.52 -9.49
CA GLN A 93 -5.02 -3.43 -8.13
C GLN A 93 -6.55 -3.34 -8.18
N GLU A 94 -7.10 -2.44 -9.01
CA GLU A 94 -8.54 -2.27 -9.17
C GLU A 94 -9.22 -3.54 -9.68
N GLU A 95 -8.60 -4.22 -10.65
CA GLU A 95 -9.10 -5.48 -11.19
C GLU A 95 -9.06 -6.60 -10.16
N LEU A 96 -7.98 -6.75 -9.38
CA LEU A 96 -7.89 -7.75 -8.31
C LEU A 96 -8.96 -7.53 -7.24
N LYS A 97 -9.19 -6.28 -6.82
CA LYS A 97 -10.23 -5.93 -5.85
C LYS A 97 -11.62 -6.25 -6.38
N SER A 98 -11.89 -5.92 -7.64
CA SER A 98 -13.15 -6.23 -8.31
C SER A 98 -13.38 -7.74 -8.44
N LEU A 99 -12.33 -8.48 -8.79
CA LEU A 99 -12.36 -9.94 -8.93
C LEU A 99 -12.59 -10.62 -7.58
N GLN A 100 -11.90 -10.19 -6.52
CA GLN A 100 -12.10 -10.69 -5.16
C GLN A 100 -13.56 -10.51 -4.72
N LYS A 101 -14.13 -9.31 -4.93
CA LYS A 101 -15.51 -9.01 -4.56
C LYS A 101 -16.51 -9.84 -5.35
N ALA A 102 -16.27 -10.05 -6.65
CA ALA A 102 -17.15 -10.84 -7.51
C ALA A 102 -17.12 -12.33 -7.17
N LEU A 103 -15.96 -12.87 -6.79
CA LEU A 103 -15.80 -14.29 -6.49
C LEU A 103 -16.14 -14.65 -5.04
N GLY A 104 -16.07 -13.70 -4.11
CA GLY A 104 -16.35 -13.93 -2.69
C GLY A 104 -15.37 -14.89 -2.00
N ILE A 105 -14.19 -15.11 -2.58
CA ILE A 105 -13.15 -15.98 -2.01
C ILE A 105 -12.20 -15.16 -1.11
N THR A 106 -11.55 -15.84 -0.16
CA THR A 106 -10.59 -15.17 0.74
C THR A 106 -9.30 -14.87 -0.01
N PHE A 107 -8.81 -13.62 0.06
CA PHE A 107 -7.52 -13.22 -0.49
C PHE A 107 -6.54 -12.96 0.66
N VAL A 108 -5.34 -13.51 0.56
CA VAL A 108 -4.19 -13.12 1.38
C VAL A 108 -3.14 -12.56 0.45
N PHE A 109 -2.82 -11.29 0.64
CA PHE A 109 -1.91 -10.53 -0.21
C PHE A 109 -0.69 -10.12 0.61
N VAL A 110 0.49 -10.44 0.09
CA VAL A 110 1.78 -10.09 0.70
C VAL A 110 2.48 -9.10 -0.22
N THR A 111 2.91 -7.97 0.34
CA THR A 111 3.62 -6.91 -0.38
C THR A 111 4.54 -6.15 0.56
N HIS A 112 5.55 -5.52 -0.02
CA HIS A 112 6.38 -4.50 0.64
C HIS A 112 5.91 -3.08 0.32
N ASP A 113 4.94 -2.89 -0.59
CA ASP A 113 4.39 -1.59 -0.94
C ASP A 113 3.23 -1.20 -0.02
N GLN A 114 3.37 -0.06 0.65
CA GLN A 114 2.39 0.44 1.61
C GLN A 114 1.09 0.87 0.92
N GLY A 115 1.19 1.46 -0.27
CA GLY A 115 0.03 1.92 -1.03
C GLY A 115 -0.87 0.76 -1.44
N GLU A 116 -0.25 -0.34 -1.90
CA GLU A 116 -0.95 -1.60 -2.18
C GLU A 116 -1.67 -2.15 -0.95
N ALA A 117 -0.98 -2.23 0.20
CA ALA A 117 -1.56 -2.73 1.43
C ALA A 117 -2.76 -1.89 1.89
N LEU A 118 -2.65 -0.56 1.82
CA LEU A 118 -3.70 0.35 2.27
C LEU A 118 -4.89 0.46 1.30
N SER A 119 -4.67 0.29 0.00
CA SER A 119 -5.73 0.45 -1.02
C SER A 119 -6.55 -0.81 -1.24
N MET A 120 -5.91 -1.99 -1.12
CA MET A 120 -6.51 -3.27 -1.48
C MET A 120 -7.11 -4.04 -0.31
N ALA A 121 -6.57 -3.90 0.90
CA ALA A 121 -6.90 -4.78 2.00
C ALA A 121 -8.11 -4.31 2.82
N ASP A 122 -8.93 -5.26 3.27
CA ASP A 122 -9.92 -5.00 4.32
C ASP A 122 -9.23 -4.90 5.70
N ARG A 123 -8.15 -5.67 5.89
CA ARG A 123 -7.31 -5.68 7.09
C ARG A 123 -5.85 -5.85 6.70
N VAL A 124 -4.97 -5.11 7.38
CA VAL A 124 -3.52 -5.15 7.17
C VAL A 124 -2.86 -5.69 8.44
N ALA A 125 -1.91 -6.60 8.25
CA ALA A 125 -1.01 -7.07 9.29
C ALA A 125 0.41 -6.60 8.96
N VAL A 126 0.98 -5.75 9.81
CA VAL A 126 2.35 -5.25 9.64
C VAL A 126 3.31 -6.20 10.33
N PHE A 127 4.33 -6.66 9.61
CA PHE A 127 5.35 -7.57 10.11
C PHE A 127 6.69 -6.86 10.28
N ASN A 128 7.44 -7.23 11.32
CA ASN A 128 8.85 -6.90 11.48
C ASN A 128 9.59 -8.09 12.09
N ASP A 129 10.74 -8.47 11.53
CA ASP A 129 11.57 -9.59 12.00
C ASP A 129 10.77 -10.88 12.33
N GLY A 130 9.82 -11.22 11.45
CA GLY A 130 8.97 -12.41 11.60
C GLY A 130 7.88 -12.31 12.67
N ARG A 131 7.68 -11.14 13.28
CA ARG A 131 6.63 -10.88 14.28
C ARG A 131 5.59 -9.91 13.73
N ILE A 132 4.34 -10.14 14.11
CA ILE A 132 3.25 -9.19 13.82
C ILE A 132 3.37 -8.02 14.79
N MET A 133 3.58 -6.83 14.24
CA MET A 133 3.67 -5.59 15.01
C MET A 133 2.29 -5.01 15.29
N GLN A 134 1.40 -5.05 14.30
CA GLN A 134 0.04 -4.53 14.42
C GLN A 134 -0.87 -5.18 13.39
N VAL A 135 -2.16 -5.34 13.74
CA VAL A 135 -3.21 -5.76 12.82
C VAL A 135 -4.39 -4.81 12.98
N GLY A 136 -4.92 -4.30 11.87
CA GLY A 136 -6.04 -3.35 11.90
C GLY A 136 -6.64 -3.15 10.52
N THR A 137 -7.62 -2.26 10.41
CA THR A 137 -8.03 -1.74 9.11
C THR A 137 -6.89 -0.89 8.51
N PRO A 138 -6.86 -0.65 7.18
CA PRO A 138 -5.93 0.31 6.59
C PRO A 138 -5.94 1.68 7.31
N GLU A 139 -7.14 2.15 7.66
CA GLU A 139 -7.31 3.42 8.36
C GLU A 139 -6.74 3.38 9.77
N ASP A 140 -6.95 2.31 10.54
CA ASP A 140 -6.36 2.18 11.89
C ASP A 140 -4.84 2.09 11.82
N ILE A 141 -4.29 1.28 10.91
CA ILE A 141 -2.84 1.13 10.74
C ILE A 141 -2.20 2.46 10.34
N TYR A 142 -2.89 3.28 9.54
CA TYR A 142 -2.42 4.59 9.14
C TYR A 142 -2.64 5.65 10.25
N GLN A 143 -3.81 5.79 10.82
CA GLN A 143 -4.10 6.89 11.76
C GLN A 143 -3.62 6.62 13.19
N ARG A 144 -3.53 5.34 13.58
CA ARG A 144 -3.27 4.91 14.97
C ARG A 144 -2.18 3.83 15.04
N PRO A 145 -0.94 4.16 14.64
CA PRO A 145 0.17 3.21 14.76
C PRO A 145 0.53 2.96 16.23
N ASN A 146 0.61 1.68 16.64
CA ASN A 146 0.87 1.30 18.03
C ASN A 146 2.34 1.50 18.45
N THR A 147 3.27 1.45 17.50
CA THR A 147 4.71 1.54 17.73
C THR A 147 5.36 2.54 16.78
N ARG A 148 6.53 3.05 17.16
CA ARG A 148 7.33 3.93 16.29
C ARG A 148 7.63 3.25 14.94
N PHE A 149 7.94 1.96 14.97
CA PHE A 149 8.16 1.18 13.76
C PHE A 149 6.96 1.25 12.82
N VAL A 150 5.73 1.03 13.31
CA VAL A 150 4.55 1.08 12.42
C VAL A 150 4.29 2.51 11.94
N ALA A 151 4.52 3.52 12.79
CA ALA A 151 4.39 4.92 12.41
C ALA A 151 5.37 5.34 11.30
N ASP A 152 6.62 4.88 11.38
CA ASP A 152 7.67 5.13 10.39
C ASP A 152 7.50 4.27 9.14
N PHE A 153 7.00 3.04 9.30
CA PHE A 153 6.85 2.08 8.21
C PHE A 153 5.61 2.34 7.37
N VAL A 154 4.52 2.86 7.94
CA VAL A 154 3.26 3.08 7.20
C VAL A 154 3.05 4.57 6.98
N GLY A 155 3.30 5.02 5.75
CA GLY A 155 3.24 6.42 5.36
C GLY A 155 4.41 7.23 5.90
N SER A 156 4.54 8.47 5.46
CA SER A 156 5.50 9.40 6.07
C SER A 156 4.85 9.97 7.34
N SER A 157 5.13 9.44 8.54
CA SER A 157 4.69 10.06 9.80
C SER A 157 5.80 10.87 10.45
N ASN A 158 5.43 11.84 11.29
CA ASN A 158 6.38 12.43 12.24
C ASN A 158 6.30 11.66 13.55
N VAL A 159 7.37 10.96 13.90
CA VAL A 159 7.53 10.35 15.23
C VAL A 159 8.07 11.39 16.19
N LEU A 160 7.25 11.75 17.17
CA LEU A 160 7.48 12.84 18.12
C LEU A 160 7.99 12.28 19.46
N PRO A 161 9.10 12.82 20.00
CA PRO A 161 9.64 12.36 21.27
C PRO A 161 8.74 12.76 22.45
N PRO A 162 8.81 12.02 23.59
CA PRO A 162 7.98 12.29 24.76
C PRO A 162 8.04 13.72 25.29
N ASP A 163 9.22 14.36 25.30
CA ASP A 163 9.38 15.74 25.76
C ASP A 163 8.62 16.73 24.89
N PHE A 164 8.60 16.52 23.56
CA PHE A 164 7.82 17.33 22.64
C PHE A 164 6.33 17.13 22.91
N VAL A 165 5.90 15.87 22.98
CA VAL A 165 4.49 15.50 23.20
C VAL A 165 3.98 16.01 24.55
N GLN A 166 4.81 16.02 25.60
CA GLN A 166 4.43 16.51 26.92
C GLN A 166 4.08 18.00 26.91
N ARG A 167 4.83 18.82 26.15
CA ARG A 167 4.57 20.27 26.03
C ARG A 167 3.19 20.57 25.44
N TYR A 168 2.69 19.73 24.54
CA TYR A 168 1.45 19.99 23.80
C TYR A 168 0.24 19.15 24.22
N SER A 169 0.47 17.95 24.78
CA SER A 169 -0.58 17.03 25.20
C SER A 169 -0.71 16.88 26.72
N GLY A 170 0.32 17.27 27.47
CA GLY A 170 0.44 17.01 28.91
C GLY A 170 0.87 15.57 29.26
N GLN A 171 1.06 14.69 28.27
CA GLN A 171 1.47 13.30 28.48
C GLN A 171 2.91 13.07 28.02
N HIS A 172 3.71 12.36 28.81
CA HIS A 172 5.10 12.02 28.49
C HIS A 172 5.14 10.66 27.79
N ARG A 173 4.83 10.63 26.49
CA ARG A 173 4.78 9.41 25.65
C ARG A 173 5.23 9.73 24.24
N TRP A 174 5.70 8.72 23.51
CA TRP A 174 5.92 8.87 22.07
C TRP A 174 4.62 9.19 21.34
N GLY A 175 4.70 10.07 20.34
CA GLY A 175 3.56 10.49 19.54
C GLY A 175 3.81 10.30 18.05
N SER A 176 2.72 10.20 17.28
CA SER A 176 2.73 10.17 15.82
C SER A 176 1.85 11.32 15.32
N LEU A 177 2.39 12.15 14.45
CA LEU A 177 1.67 13.27 13.82
C LEU A 177 1.83 13.21 12.31
N ARG A 178 0.70 13.05 11.62
CA ARG A 178 0.68 12.92 10.16
C ARG A 178 1.01 14.27 9.48
N PRO A 179 1.91 14.31 8.48
CA PRO A 179 2.30 15.54 7.79
C PRO A 179 1.14 16.35 7.21
N GLU A 180 0.12 15.68 6.71
CA GLU A 180 -1.11 16.30 6.18
C GLU A 180 -2.01 16.91 7.28
N SER A 181 -1.77 16.57 8.56
CA SER A 181 -2.43 17.19 9.70
C SER A 181 -1.73 18.46 10.19
N ILE A 182 -0.55 18.78 9.66
CA ILE A 182 0.21 19.97 10.03
C ILE A 182 -0.13 21.11 9.07
N ARG A 183 -0.66 22.20 9.62
CA ARG A 183 -0.84 23.47 8.91
C ARG A 183 0.38 24.35 9.14
N VAL A 184 0.92 24.91 8.07
CA VAL A 184 2.07 25.80 8.09
C VAL A 184 1.62 27.22 7.78
N SER A 185 1.99 28.18 8.63
CA SER A 185 1.72 29.61 8.42
C SER A 185 2.99 30.43 8.62
N SER A 186 3.15 31.50 7.84
CA SER A 186 4.25 32.47 8.00
C SER A 186 4.05 33.44 9.16
N ALA A 187 2.87 33.47 9.77
CA ALA A 187 2.60 34.28 10.96
C ALA A 187 3.28 33.67 12.19
N THR A 188 4.15 34.43 12.85
CA THR A 188 4.91 34.04 14.05
C THR A 188 4.15 34.29 15.37
N SER A 189 2.89 34.70 15.29
CA SER A 189 2.05 35.03 16.44
C SER A 189 0.92 34.01 16.61
N GLY A 190 1.00 33.17 17.65
CA GLY A 190 -0.06 32.23 18.06
C GLY A 190 0.42 31.00 18.85
N ASP A 191 -0.51 30.15 19.29
CA ASP A 191 -0.31 28.91 20.09
C ASP A 191 0.27 27.72 19.26
N GLY A 192 1.24 27.98 18.38
CA GLY A 192 1.83 26.97 17.50
C GLY A 192 3.26 26.56 17.85
N VAL A 193 3.78 25.56 17.15
CA VAL A 193 5.19 25.15 17.22
C VAL A 193 6.00 26.09 16.31
N ALA A 194 6.94 26.84 16.88
CA ALA A 194 7.88 27.62 16.09
C ALA A 194 8.84 26.67 15.35
N ALA A 195 8.98 26.85 14.04
CA ALA A 195 9.86 26.06 13.21
C ALA A 195 10.53 26.92 12.12
N ARG A 196 11.52 26.34 11.43
CA ARG A 196 12.14 26.94 10.25
C ARG A 196 11.94 26.04 9.05
N LEU A 197 11.59 26.60 7.89
CA LEU A 197 11.57 25.84 6.65
C LEU A 197 13.00 25.51 6.23
N VAL A 198 13.32 24.22 6.07
CA VAL A 198 14.66 23.74 5.70
C VAL A 198 14.72 23.26 4.25
N GLY A 199 13.60 22.77 3.71
CA GLY A 199 13.57 22.29 2.34
C GLY A 199 12.17 22.05 1.81
N THR A 200 12.04 22.06 0.49
CA THR A 200 10.78 21.81 -0.20
C THR A 200 10.93 20.78 -1.32
N ASN A 201 10.04 19.80 -1.34
CA ASN A 201 10.01 18.75 -2.36
C ASN A 201 8.65 18.75 -3.06
N TYR A 202 8.62 19.10 -4.34
CA TYR A 202 7.40 19.06 -5.15
C TYR A 202 7.08 17.64 -5.58
N LEU A 203 5.86 17.16 -5.28
CA LEU A 203 5.37 15.80 -5.56
C LEU A 203 4.16 15.81 -6.50
N GLY A 204 4.04 16.83 -7.37
CA GLY A 204 2.91 16.98 -8.27
C GLY A 204 1.72 17.65 -7.61
N ALA A 205 0.75 16.88 -7.10
CA ALA A 205 -0.47 17.44 -6.49
C ALA A 205 -0.21 18.10 -5.12
N THR A 206 0.93 17.79 -4.49
CA THR A 206 1.32 18.29 -3.17
C THR A 206 2.79 18.69 -3.15
N THR A 207 3.15 19.52 -2.18
CA THR A 207 4.54 19.84 -1.84
C THR A 207 4.80 19.35 -0.42
N ARG A 208 5.85 18.56 -0.25
CA ARG A 208 6.34 18.14 1.07
C ARG A 208 7.35 19.16 1.57
N LEU A 209 7.15 19.62 2.80
CA LEU A 209 8.01 20.57 3.48
C LEU A 209 8.85 19.82 4.51
N ALA A 210 10.13 20.16 4.60
CA ALA A 210 11.01 19.75 5.70
C ALA A 210 11.21 20.95 6.63
N LEU A 211 10.93 20.76 7.91
CA LEU A 211 10.84 21.79 8.93
C LEU A 211 11.76 21.42 10.10
N ASP A 212 12.43 22.41 10.68
CA ASP A 212 13.22 22.24 11.91
C ASP A 212 12.54 22.97 13.06
N ALA A 213 12.07 22.22 14.05
CA ALA A 213 11.43 22.73 15.26
C ALA A 213 12.33 22.42 16.46
N GLU A 214 13.19 23.37 16.85
CA GLU A 214 14.14 23.21 17.96
C GLU A 214 15.06 21.98 17.82
N GLY A 215 15.54 21.69 16.61
CA GLY A 215 16.37 20.52 16.31
C GLY A 215 15.59 19.24 15.99
N LEU A 216 14.26 19.23 16.15
CA LEU A 216 13.40 18.16 15.70
C LEU A 216 13.00 18.38 14.24
N ARG A 217 13.36 17.44 13.36
CA ARG A 217 12.93 17.45 11.96
C ARG A 217 11.49 16.99 11.85
N LEU A 218 10.64 17.84 11.29
CA LEU A 218 9.25 17.56 10.99
C LEU A 218 8.98 17.69 9.49
N HIS A 219 7.98 16.96 9.02
CA HIS A 219 7.47 16.99 7.68
C HIS A 219 6.01 17.44 7.69
N ALA A 220 5.69 18.39 6.82
CA ALA A 220 4.31 18.79 6.53
C ALA A 220 4.03 18.58 5.04
N VAL A 221 2.76 18.36 4.68
CA VAL A 221 2.34 18.26 3.28
C VAL A 221 1.27 19.30 3.01
N VAL A 222 1.47 20.09 1.96
CA VAL A 222 0.53 21.13 1.53
C VAL A 222 0.12 20.92 0.07
N PRO A 223 -1.06 21.38 -0.35
CA PRO A 223 -1.46 21.36 -1.76
C PRO A 223 -0.46 22.10 -2.65
N ALA A 224 -0.28 21.63 -3.89
CA ALA A 224 0.50 22.35 -4.89
C ALA A 224 -0.08 23.75 -5.15
N GLY A 225 0.81 24.73 -5.37
CA GLY A 225 0.43 26.14 -5.57
C GLY A 225 0.16 26.91 -4.27
N THR A 226 0.26 26.27 -3.10
CA THR A 226 0.27 26.99 -1.82
C THR A 226 1.47 27.95 -1.80
N ALA A 227 1.26 29.21 -1.44
CA ALA A 227 2.34 30.17 -1.28
C ALA A 227 3.21 29.77 -0.09
N LEU A 228 4.50 29.53 -0.34
CA LEU A 228 5.45 29.07 0.67
C LEU A 228 6.45 30.16 1.03
N PRO A 229 6.85 30.24 2.31
CA PRO A 229 7.97 31.07 2.72
C PRO A 229 9.27 30.56 2.09
N ALA A 230 10.30 31.41 2.06
CA ALA A 230 11.60 31.00 1.53
C ALA A 230 12.29 29.99 2.46
N GLU A 231 13.16 29.15 1.90
CA GLU A 231 14.00 28.28 2.73
C GLU A 231 14.83 29.12 3.71
N GLY A 232 14.85 28.68 4.96
CA GLY A 232 15.46 29.41 6.07
C GLY A 232 14.51 30.36 6.81
N GLU A 233 13.30 30.63 6.32
CA GLU A 233 12.35 31.51 7.02
C GLU A 233 11.66 30.82 8.21
N ALA A 234 11.31 31.63 9.20
CA ALA A 234 10.56 31.18 10.37
C ALA A 234 9.09 30.97 10.01
N VAL A 235 8.53 29.88 10.49
CA VAL A 235 7.14 29.48 10.30
C VAL A 235 6.55 28.98 11.61
N THR A 236 5.23 29.02 11.70
CA THR A 236 4.48 28.44 12.81
C THR A 236 3.72 27.23 12.30
N LEU A 237 3.86 26.10 13.01
CA LEU A 237 3.13 24.87 12.75
C LEU A 237 1.95 24.77 13.71
N THR A 238 0.78 24.45 13.18
CA THR A 238 -0.44 24.22 13.96
C THR A 238 -1.08 22.90 13.55
N PHE A 239 -1.67 22.20 14.50
CA PHE A 239 -2.37 20.93 14.27
C PHE A 239 -3.48 20.77 15.30
N ASN A 240 -4.50 19.99 14.97
CA ASN A 240 -5.53 19.64 15.95
C ASN A 240 -4.94 18.63 16.96
N ARG A 241 -5.28 18.77 18.24
CA ARG A 241 -4.90 17.82 19.29
C ARG A 241 -5.35 16.41 18.97
N ASP A 242 -6.50 16.24 18.32
CA ASP A 242 -7.02 14.92 17.92
C ASP A 242 -6.18 14.25 16.82
N SER A 243 -5.38 15.02 16.08
CA SER A 243 -4.45 14.50 15.06
C SER A 243 -3.13 14.00 15.66
N LEU A 244 -2.85 14.33 16.93
CA LEU A 244 -1.71 13.82 17.66
C LEU A 244 -2.07 12.46 18.27
N HIS A 245 -1.58 11.39 17.65
CA HIS A 245 -1.77 10.04 18.18
C HIS A 245 -0.69 9.71 19.20
N LEU A 246 -1.08 9.29 20.41
CA LEU A 246 -0.15 8.83 21.45
C LEU A 246 0.05 7.32 21.32
N MET A 247 1.31 6.88 21.20
CA MET A 247 1.66 5.49 20.96
C MET A 247 1.76 4.69 22.26
N ASP A 248 1.39 3.42 22.22
CA ASP A 248 1.36 2.48 23.35
C ASP A 248 2.73 1.90 23.72
N GLU A 249 3.75 2.21 22.93
CA GLU A 249 5.13 1.87 23.25
C GLU A 249 5.59 2.61 24.54
N PRO A 250 6.16 1.91 25.54
CA PRO A 250 6.75 2.57 26.70
C PRO A 250 7.91 3.47 26.26
N ALA A 251 8.10 4.56 27.00
CA ALA A 251 9.10 5.60 26.72
C ALA A 251 10.53 5.06 26.60
#